data_AF-A0A7H0VGG7-F1
#
_entry.id   AF-A0A7H0VGG7-F1
#
_cell.length_a   1.000
_cell.length_b   1.000
_cell.length_c   1.000
_cell.angle_alpha   90.00
_cell.angle_beta   90.00
_cell.angle_gamma   90.00
#
_symmetry.space_group_name_H-M   'P 1'
#
loop_
_entity.id
_entity.type
_entity.pdbx_description
1 polymer ?
#
loop_
_entity_poly.entity_id
_entity_poly.type
_entity_poly.pdbx_seq_one_letter_code
_entity_poly.pdbx_strand_id
1 'polypeptide(L)'
;MLRQILRSPKRLLLLLVGCLGLFLVYFFQHYLDFYHLFQGKAPQELNYSSDFIEVDPRVFSVNKVIRYLLNDLFAMALISALFPQGRYVRFALFVLMFGLFILVPIYLWLYLSQPVGFSSLIGHLHRLVMNPVLMMLLIPAFFYQKRLIEEQVQEP
;
A
#
# COMPACT_ATOMS: atom_id res chain seq x y z
N MET A 1 2.73 15.11 -19.56
CA MET A 1 1.72 14.86 -18.50
C MET A 1 1.91 15.71 -17.25
N LEU A 2 3.12 15.81 -16.66
CA LEU A 2 3.37 16.60 -15.43
C LEU A 2 2.82 18.05 -15.48
N ARG A 3 2.96 18.75 -16.61
CA ARG A 3 2.40 20.10 -16.80
C ARG A 3 0.85 20.16 -16.81
N GLN A 4 0.16 19.10 -17.23
CA GLN A 4 -1.30 19.01 -17.16
C GLN A 4 -1.80 18.64 -15.76
N ILE A 5 -0.98 17.93 -14.97
CA ILE A 5 -1.25 17.61 -13.57
C ILE A 5 -1.19 18.89 -12.72
N LEU A 6 -0.15 19.73 -12.91
CA LEU A 6 0.00 21.02 -12.21
C LEU A 6 -1.09 22.05 -12.53
N ARG A 7 -1.79 21.95 -13.66
CA ARG A 7 -2.85 22.90 -14.05
C ARG A 7 -4.19 22.68 -13.35
N SER A 8 -4.43 21.50 -12.79
CA SER A 8 -5.71 21.17 -12.16
C SER A 8 -5.58 21.13 -10.63
N PRO A 9 -6.22 22.03 -9.87
CA PRO A 9 -6.05 22.11 -8.41
C PRO A 9 -6.46 20.80 -7.71
N LYS A 10 -7.49 20.13 -8.21
CA LYS A 10 -7.94 18.81 -7.70
C LYS A 10 -6.86 17.73 -7.84
N ARG A 11 -6.08 17.73 -8.92
CA ARG A 11 -5.03 16.73 -9.17
C ARG A 11 -3.79 17.00 -8.34
N LEU A 12 -3.42 18.28 -8.21
CA LEU A 12 -2.36 18.70 -7.31
C LEU A 12 -2.67 18.29 -5.87
N LEU A 13 -3.92 18.51 -5.43
CA LEU A 13 -4.37 18.13 -4.10
C LEU A 13 -4.31 16.61 -3.89
N LEU A 14 -4.81 15.81 -4.83
CA LEU A 14 -4.70 14.34 -4.75
C LEU A 14 -3.24 13.84 -4.72
N LEU A 15 -2.35 14.47 -5.50
CA LEU A 15 -0.94 14.10 -5.53
C LEU A 15 -0.24 14.47 -4.22
N LEU A 16 -0.51 15.67 -3.69
CA LEU A 16 -0.01 16.11 -2.38
C LEU A 16 -0.55 15.22 -1.26
N VAL A 17 -1.85 14.93 -1.25
CA VAL A 17 -2.47 14.04 -0.27
C VAL A 17 -1.91 12.62 -0.36
N GLY A 18 -1.71 12.09 -1.57
CA GLY A 18 -1.11 10.77 -1.76
C GLY A 18 0.34 10.70 -1.26
N CYS A 19 1.19 11.65 -1.66
CA CYS A 19 2.58 11.71 -1.22
C CYS A 19 2.70 11.96 0.30
N LEU A 20 1.96 12.94 0.81
CA LEU A 20 1.98 13.31 2.22
C LEU A 20 1.35 12.20 3.08
N GLY A 21 0.29 11.55 2.60
CA GLY A 21 -0.32 10.38 3.23
C GLY A 21 0.63 9.18 3.31
N LEU A 22 1.31 8.84 2.21
CA LEU A 22 2.35 7.80 2.23
C LEU A 22 3.50 8.15 3.19
N PHE A 23 3.96 9.41 3.18
CA PHE A 23 5.00 9.88 4.09
C PHE A 23 4.56 9.81 5.54
N LEU A 24 3.34 10.24 5.86
CA LEU A 24 2.79 10.16 7.21
C LEU A 24 2.62 8.72 7.67
N VAL A 25 2.09 7.83 6.84
CA VAL A 25 1.94 6.40 7.23
C VAL A 25 3.31 5.78 7.49
N TYR A 26 4.33 6.14 6.72
CA TYR A 26 5.71 5.69 6.95
C TYR A 26 6.32 6.30 8.22
N PHE A 27 6.17 7.62 8.42
CA PHE A 27 6.74 8.34 9.56
C PHE A 27 6.08 7.92 10.89
N PHE A 28 4.76 7.84 10.89
CA PHE A 28 3.98 7.40 12.03
C PHE A 28 3.89 5.88 12.13
N GLN A 29 4.57 5.11 11.27
CA GLN A 29 4.54 3.66 11.37
C GLN A 29 5.15 3.15 12.69
N HIS A 30 5.99 3.95 13.35
CA HIS A 30 6.54 3.65 14.68
C HIS A 30 5.60 4.04 15.84
N TYR A 31 4.67 4.98 15.61
CA TYR A 31 3.81 5.57 16.65
C TYR A 31 2.31 5.19 16.52
N LEU A 32 1.90 4.57 15.41
CA LEU A 32 0.48 4.25 15.14
C LEU A 32 0.10 2.86 15.65
N ASP A 33 -0.25 2.80 16.92
CA ASP A 33 -1.07 1.75 17.50
C ASP A 33 -2.56 2.07 17.33
N PHE A 34 -3.10 1.79 16.14
CA PHE A 34 -4.53 1.99 15.87
C PHE A 34 -5.43 1.20 16.84
N TYR A 35 -5.00 0.03 17.30
CA TYR A 35 -5.72 -0.78 18.28
C TYR A 35 -5.80 -0.11 19.67
N HIS A 36 -4.70 0.45 20.19
CA HIS A 36 -4.71 1.14 21.48
C HIS A 36 -5.41 2.50 21.41
N LEU A 37 -5.33 3.18 20.25
CA LEU A 37 -6.10 4.40 19.96
C LEU A 37 -7.62 4.12 19.98
N PHE A 38 -8.06 2.99 19.43
CA PHE A 38 -9.48 2.58 19.45
C PHE A 38 -9.96 2.14 20.85
N GLN A 39 -9.05 1.77 21.76
CA GLN A 39 -9.34 1.43 23.16
C GLN A 39 -9.08 2.58 24.16
N GLY A 40 -8.71 3.77 23.68
CA GLY A 40 -8.49 4.94 24.54
C GLY A 40 -7.29 4.84 25.49
N LYS A 41 -6.29 4.02 25.17
CA LYS A 41 -5.06 3.88 25.98
C LYS A 41 -3.88 4.60 25.31
N ALA A 42 -3.00 5.17 26.13
CA ALA A 42 -1.83 5.93 25.66
C ALA A 42 -0.90 5.07 24.79
N PRO A 43 -0.26 5.65 23.75
CA PRO A 43 0.63 4.94 22.84
C PRO A 43 1.86 4.43 23.61
N GLN A 44 2.10 3.12 23.57
CA GLN A 44 3.34 2.53 24.07
C GLN A 44 4.30 2.36 22.88
N GLU A 45 5.57 2.72 23.07
CA GLU A 45 6.65 2.47 22.12
C GLU A 45 6.83 0.96 21.93
N LEU A 46 6.27 0.40 20.86
CA LEU A 46 6.44 -1.01 20.54
C LEU A 46 7.65 -1.16 19.59
N ASN A 47 8.80 -1.45 20.18
CA ASN A 47 9.99 -1.94 19.48
C ASN A 47 9.71 -3.35 18.91
N TYR A 48 8.99 -3.42 17.79
CA TYR A 48 8.63 -4.67 17.09
C TYR A 48 9.79 -5.35 16.34
N SER A 49 11.03 -4.89 16.54
CA SER A 49 12.16 -5.20 15.64
C SER A 49 13.17 -6.22 16.16
N SER A 50 13.07 -6.71 17.40
CA SER A 50 14.11 -7.63 17.88
C SER A 50 13.74 -8.61 19.00
N ASP A 51 12.64 -8.41 19.73
CA ASP A 51 12.22 -9.38 20.74
C ASP A 51 10.79 -9.84 20.47
N PHE A 52 10.62 -11.16 20.43
CA PHE A 52 9.34 -11.86 20.36
C PHE A 52 8.59 -11.64 21.68
N ILE A 53 8.09 -10.42 21.89
CA ILE A 53 7.15 -10.14 22.98
C ILE A 53 5.82 -10.77 22.57
N GLU A 54 5.18 -11.47 23.51
CA GLU A 54 3.82 -12.02 23.38
C GLU A 54 2.81 -10.89 23.14
N VAL A 55 2.72 -10.44 21.90
CA VAL A 55 1.68 -9.49 21.47
C VAL A 55 0.46 -10.30 21.08
N ASP A 56 -0.71 -9.89 21.57
CA ASP A 56 -1.99 -10.49 21.18
C ASP A 56 -2.11 -10.51 19.63
N PRO A 57 -2.19 -11.71 19.01
CA PRO A 57 -2.20 -11.87 17.56
C PRO A 57 -3.26 -11.02 16.84
N ARG A 58 -4.34 -10.68 17.54
CA ARG A 58 -5.44 -9.85 17.03
C ARG A 58 -5.01 -8.39 16.85
N VAL A 59 -4.28 -7.85 17.82
CA VAL A 59 -3.77 -6.46 17.82
C VAL A 59 -2.80 -6.26 16.67
N PHE A 60 -1.86 -7.20 16.54
CA PHE A 60 -0.86 -7.20 15.49
C PHE A 60 -1.49 -7.26 14.09
N SER A 61 -2.48 -8.15 13.90
CA SER A 61 -3.14 -8.33 12.61
C SER A 61 -3.94 -7.09 12.20
N VAL A 62 -4.70 -6.49 13.12
CA VAL A 62 -5.52 -5.29 12.82
C VAL A 62 -4.64 -4.09 12.44
N ASN A 63 -3.59 -3.80 13.21
CA ASN A 63 -2.68 -2.69 12.91
C ASN A 63 -2.00 -2.89 11.53
N LYS A 64 -1.60 -4.12 11.20
CA LYS A 64 -1.01 -4.45 9.88
C LYS A 64 -2.00 -4.26 8.74
N VAL A 65 -3.24 -4.74 8.89
CA VAL A 65 -4.29 -4.62 7.87
C VAL A 65 -4.65 -3.15 7.62
N ILE A 66 -4.83 -2.36 8.67
CA ILE A 66 -5.14 -0.93 8.54
C ILE A 66 -4.00 -0.20 7.81
N ARG A 67 -2.75 -0.49 8.18
CA ARG A 67 -1.58 0.11 7.52
C ARG A 67 -1.49 -0.27 6.05
N TYR A 68 -1.73 -1.53 5.73
CA TYR A 68 -1.81 -2.01 4.36
C TYR A 68 -2.87 -1.24 3.57
N LEU A 69 -4.07 -1.10 4.13
CA LEU A 69 -5.18 -0.40 3.49
C LEU A 69 -4.87 1.07 3.25
N LEU A 70 -4.32 1.77 4.26
CA LEU A 70 -3.95 3.18 4.14
C LEU A 70 -2.87 3.39 3.07
N ASN A 71 -1.80 2.59 3.10
CA ASN A 71 -0.72 2.69 2.11
C ASN A 71 -1.22 2.49 0.68
N ASP A 72 -2.01 1.44 0.44
CA ASP A 72 -2.51 1.17 -0.90
C ASP A 72 -3.60 2.19 -1.33
N LEU A 73 -4.40 2.73 -0.40
CA LEU A 73 -5.33 3.82 -0.71
C LEU A 73 -4.61 5.11 -1.10
N PHE A 74 -3.53 5.48 -0.41
CA PHE A 74 -2.72 6.64 -0.79
C PHE A 74 -1.98 6.42 -2.11
N ALA A 75 -1.48 5.20 -2.36
CA ALA A 75 -0.90 4.84 -3.66
C ALA A 75 -1.96 4.90 -4.79
N MET A 76 -3.19 4.45 -4.53
CA MET A 76 -4.31 4.57 -5.47
C MET A 76 -4.68 6.03 -5.72
N ALA A 77 -4.65 6.90 -4.70
CA ALA A 77 -4.85 8.34 -4.86
C ALA A 77 -3.79 8.94 -5.80
N LEU A 78 -2.53 8.54 -5.65
CA LEU A 78 -1.43 8.87 -6.56
C LEU A 78 -1.70 8.39 -7.99
N ILE A 79 -2.08 7.12 -8.17
CA ILE A 79 -2.44 6.56 -9.48
C ILE A 79 -3.59 7.36 -10.11
N SER A 80 -4.61 7.73 -9.34
CA SER A 80 -5.75 8.52 -9.83
C SER A 80 -5.36 9.95 -10.24
N ALA A 81 -4.37 10.54 -9.56
CA ALA A 81 -3.83 11.85 -9.90
C ALA A 81 -2.98 11.80 -11.17
N LEU A 82 -2.19 10.74 -11.35
CA LEU A 82 -1.33 10.54 -12.52
C LEU A 82 -2.12 10.10 -13.75
N PHE A 83 -3.08 9.19 -13.59
CA PHE A 83 -3.83 8.55 -14.66
C PHE A 83 -5.34 8.77 -14.47
N PRO A 84 -5.89 9.86 -15.02
CA PRO A 84 -7.30 10.19 -14.86
C PRO A 84 -8.25 9.24 -15.62
N GLN A 85 -7.73 8.37 -16.50
CA GLN A 85 -8.60 7.40 -17.16
C GLN A 85 -9.06 6.34 -16.15
N GLY A 86 -10.38 6.21 -15.97
CA GLY A 86 -10.97 5.28 -15.00
C GLY A 86 -10.65 3.80 -15.20
N ARG A 87 -10.01 3.43 -16.32
CA ARG A 87 -9.49 2.07 -16.54
C ARG A 87 -8.32 1.73 -15.60
N TYR A 88 -7.44 2.71 -15.34
CA TYR A 88 -6.24 2.52 -14.50
C TYR A 88 -6.61 2.48 -13.02
N VAL A 89 -7.53 3.34 -12.59
CA VAL A 89 -8.05 3.34 -11.21
C VAL A 89 -8.82 2.05 -10.92
N ARG A 90 -9.66 1.57 -11.85
CA ARG A 90 -10.34 0.27 -11.69
C ARG A 90 -9.34 -0.87 -11.55
N PHE A 91 -8.27 -0.89 -12.35
CA PHE A 91 -7.23 -1.91 -12.24
C PHE A 91 -6.49 -1.83 -10.91
N ALA A 92 -6.12 -0.64 -10.44
CA ALA A 92 -5.54 -0.45 -9.12
C ALA A 92 -6.47 -0.95 -8.00
N LEU A 93 -7.78 -0.72 -8.12
CA LEU A 93 -8.76 -1.28 -7.18
C LEU A 93 -8.80 -2.82 -7.21
N PHE A 94 -8.72 -3.44 -8.39
CA PHE A 94 -8.60 -4.90 -8.48
C PHE A 94 -7.35 -5.42 -7.77
N VAL A 95 -6.21 -4.75 -7.94
CA VAL A 95 -4.95 -5.12 -7.26
C VAL A 95 -5.06 -4.94 -5.75
N LEU A 96 -5.69 -3.85 -5.27
CA LEU A 96 -6.00 -3.65 -3.84
C LEU A 96 -6.84 -4.82 -3.31
N MET A 97 -7.92 -5.18 -3.99
CA MET A 97 -8.82 -6.26 -3.56
C MET A 97 -8.12 -7.61 -3.57
N PHE A 98 -7.31 -7.89 -4.59
CA PHE A 98 -6.48 -9.08 -4.65
C PHE A 98 -5.49 -9.13 -3.48
N GLY A 99 -4.79 -8.02 -3.23
CA GLY A 99 -3.88 -7.87 -2.10
C GLY A 99 -4.57 -8.12 -0.75
N LEU A 100 -5.73 -7.49 -0.56
CA LEU A 100 -6.49 -7.54 0.69
C LEU A 100 -7.14 -8.90 0.98
N PHE A 101 -7.75 -9.54 -0.01
CA PHE A 101 -8.54 -10.76 0.21
C PHE A 101 -7.77 -12.05 -0.03
N ILE A 102 -6.67 -12.01 -0.77
CA ILE A 102 -5.88 -13.20 -1.08
C ILE A 102 -4.53 -13.09 -0.39
N LEU A 103 -3.77 -12.03 -0.68
CA LEU A 103 -2.37 -11.92 -0.26
C LEU A 103 -2.21 -11.70 1.25
N VAL A 104 -3.03 -10.85 1.86
CA VAL A 104 -3.00 -10.57 3.31
C VAL A 104 -3.41 -11.81 4.13
N PRO A 105 -4.53 -12.52 3.84
CA PRO A 105 -4.88 -13.74 4.56
C PRO A 105 -3.82 -14.83 4.41
N ILE A 106 -3.26 -15.02 3.21
CA ILE A 106 -2.16 -15.97 2.98
C ILE A 106 -0.93 -15.59 3.81
N TYR A 107 -0.56 -14.31 3.84
CA TYR A 107 0.56 -13.82 4.63
C TYR A 107 0.33 -14.07 6.13
N LEU A 108 -0.86 -13.74 6.66
CA LEU A 108 -1.18 -13.97 8.07
C LEU A 108 -1.17 -15.45 8.43
N TRP A 109 -1.70 -16.30 7.55
CA TRP A 109 -1.68 -17.74 7.75
C TRP A 109 -0.25 -18.30 7.78
N LEU A 110 0.61 -17.90 6.83
CA LEU A 110 2.03 -18.27 6.80
C LEU A 110 2.80 -17.77 8.02
N TYR A 111 2.54 -16.54 8.45
CA TYR A 111 3.19 -15.95 9.62
C TYR A 111 2.81 -16.67 10.91
N LEU A 112 1.54 -17.05 11.07
CA LEU A 112 1.06 -17.79 12.24
C LEU A 112 1.47 -19.26 12.25
N SER A 113 1.62 -19.88 11.07
CA SER A 113 1.96 -21.32 10.97
C SER A 113 3.44 -21.63 11.24
N GLN A 114 4.28 -20.59 11.37
CA GLN A 114 5.72 -20.68 11.71
C GLN A 114 6.49 -21.83 11.03
N PRO A 115 6.44 -21.98 9.68
CA PRO A 115 7.17 -23.04 9.01
C PRO A 115 8.69 -22.83 9.15
N VAL A 116 9.38 -23.81 9.74
CA VAL A 116 10.84 -23.82 9.92
C VAL A 116 11.56 -23.71 8.57
N GLY A 117 12.51 -22.76 8.47
CA GLY A 117 13.32 -22.50 7.27
C GLY A 117 12.75 -21.47 6.29
N PHE A 118 11.52 -20.99 6.47
CA PHE A 118 10.88 -20.05 5.53
C PHE A 118 10.99 -18.56 5.94
N SER A 119 11.72 -18.22 7.00
CA SER A 119 11.79 -16.86 7.55
C SER A 119 12.22 -15.81 6.51
N SER A 120 13.14 -16.14 5.61
CA SER A 120 13.57 -15.23 4.52
C SER A 120 12.46 -14.99 3.48
N LEU A 121 11.72 -16.04 3.10
CA LEU A 121 10.62 -15.94 2.15
C LEU A 121 9.44 -15.14 2.73
N ILE A 122 9.14 -15.35 4.02
CA ILE A 122 8.11 -14.58 4.75
C ILE A 122 8.48 -13.09 4.79
N GLY A 123 9.76 -12.74 4.93
CA GLY A 123 10.24 -11.35 4.89
C GLY A 123 10.14 -10.70 3.50
N HIS A 124 10.32 -11.46 2.42
CA HIS A 124 10.08 -10.96 1.05
C HIS A 124 8.59 -10.80 0.78
N LEU A 125 7.78 -11.78 1.19
CA LEU A 125 6.33 -11.71 1.09
C LEU A 125 5.79 -10.52 1.90
N HIS A 126 6.31 -10.29 3.11
CA HIS A 126 5.97 -9.12 3.92
C HIS A 126 6.18 -7.81 3.16
N ARG A 127 7.33 -7.63 2.49
CA ARG A 127 7.59 -6.42 1.70
C ARG A 127 6.70 -6.30 0.46
N LEU A 128 6.33 -7.42 -0.15
CA LEU A 128 5.46 -7.43 -1.33
C LEU A 128 3.99 -7.14 -0.97
N VAL A 129 3.52 -7.68 0.16
CA VAL A 129 2.14 -7.53 0.63
C VAL A 129 1.96 -6.24 1.44
N MET A 130 2.81 -5.96 2.42
CA MET A 130 2.57 -4.90 3.41
C MET A 130 3.07 -3.52 3.00
N ASN A 131 3.96 -3.45 2.01
CA ASN A 131 4.30 -2.19 1.37
C ASN A 131 3.52 -2.09 0.05
N PRO A 132 3.22 -0.86 -0.43
CA PRO A 132 2.47 -0.65 -1.66
C PRO A 132 3.31 -0.95 -2.91
N VAL A 133 4.19 -1.96 -2.89
CA VAL A 133 5.10 -2.30 -3.99
C VAL A 133 4.31 -2.68 -5.23
N LEU A 134 3.24 -3.49 -5.07
CA LEU A 134 2.36 -3.85 -6.19
C LEU A 134 1.72 -2.62 -6.81
N MET A 135 1.20 -1.70 -6.00
CA MET A 135 0.61 -0.45 -6.47
C MET A 135 1.65 0.46 -7.15
N MET A 136 2.85 0.56 -6.59
CA MET A 136 3.94 1.35 -7.16
C MET A 136 4.42 0.77 -8.49
N LEU A 137 4.37 -0.56 -8.67
CA LEU A 137 4.69 -1.23 -9.93
C LEU A 137 3.65 -0.93 -11.03
N LEU A 138 2.40 -0.62 -10.66
CA LEU A 138 1.37 -0.21 -11.64
C LEU A 138 1.70 1.11 -12.32
N ILE A 139 2.39 2.02 -11.64
CA ILE A 139 2.73 3.34 -12.19
C ILE A 139 3.58 3.22 -13.48
N PRO A 140 4.76 2.54 -13.48
CA PRO A 140 5.52 2.34 -14.70
C PRO A 140 4.81 1.43 -15.70
N ALA A 141 4.05 0.42 -15.26
CA ALA A 141 3.29 -0.45 -16.14
C ALA A 141 2.24 0.32 -16.94
N PHE A 142 1.47 1.20 -16.29
CA PHE A 142 0.50 2.06 -16.95
C PHE A 142 1.15 3.09 -17.86
N PHE A 143 2.33 3.59 -17.49
CA PHE A 143 3.11 4.46 -18.36
C PHE A 143 3.50 3.75 -19.67
N TYR A 144 3.99 2.51 -19.57
CA TYR A 144 4.34 1.69 -20.72
C TYR A 144 3.11 1.35 -21.58
N GLN A 145 2.02 0.91 -20.94
CA GLN A 145 0.77 0.58 -21.63
C GLN A 145 0.20 1.79 -22.39
N LYS A 146 0.24 2.98 -21.77
CA LYS A 146 -0.23 4.20 -22.41
C LYS A 146 0.60 4.55 -23.65
N ARG A 147 1.93 4.44 -23.55
CA ARG A 147 2.84 4.71 -24.68
C ARG A 147 2.59 3.76 -25.85
N LEU A 148 2.42 2.46 -25.59
CA LEU A 148 2.10 1.47 -26.63
C LEU A 148 0.79 1.79 -27.36
N ILE A 149 -0.24 2.22 -26.63
CA ILE A 149 -1.52 2.61 -27.23
C ILE A 149 -1.36 3.87 -28.10
N GLU A 150 -0.52 4.82 -27.69
CA GLU A 150 -0.25 6.03 -28.49
C GLU A 150 0.51 5.73 -29.78
N GLU A 151 1.48 4.81 -29.73
CA GLU A 151 2.25 4.35 -30.91
C GLU A 151 1.35 3.59 -31.92
N GLN A 152 0.45 2.72 -31.44
CA GLN A 152 -0.49 1.97 -32.30
C GLN A 152 -1.55 2.83 -32.99
N VAL A 153 -1.86 4.02 -32.46
CA VAL A 153 -2.82 4.97 -33.07
C VAL A 153 -2.15 5.85 -34.14
N GLN A 154 -0.82 5.87 -34.19
CA GLN A 154 -0.04 6.68 -35.13
C GLN A 154 0.47 5.92 -36.36
N GLU A 155 0.32 4.59 -36.43
CA GLU A 155 0.51 3.82 -37.66
C GLU A 155 -0.83 3.69 -38.43
N PRO A 156 -0.97 4.35 -39.60
CA PRO A 156 -2.04 4.07 -40.56
C PRO A 156 -1.78 2.82 -41.41
#